data_AF-A0A1W5CRQ5-F1
#
_entry.id   AF-A0A1W5CRQ5-F1
#
_cell.length_a   1.000
_cell.length_b   1.000
_cell.length_c   1.000
_cell.angle_alpha   90.00
_cell.angle_beta   90.00
_cell.angle_gamma   90.00
#
_symmetry.space_group_name_H-M   'P 1'
#
loop_
_entity.id
_entity.type
_entity.pdbx_description
1 polymer ?
#
loop_
_entity_poly.entity_id
_entity_poly.type
_entity_poly.pdbx_seq_one_letter_code
_entity_poly.pdbx_strand_id
1 'polypeptide(L)'
;MWGFDESQDAHQQVYGQGGGDGGFDNQAKFSHELIAGGAAFEGFKLFEDKQRKEGKPVSHAFAKELLAGIVGGEVDKLAETKGMDEWDKEKAHRKAKENAENMYDQHYVNDQGADNYDPNQYGPPRHFQRDDY
;
A
#
# COMPACT_ATOMS: atom_id res chain seq x y z
N MET A 1 -7.57 9.01 -10.28
CA MET A 1 -7.36 7.68 -9.65
C MET A 1 -6.07 7.79 -8.87
N TRP A 2 -6.01 7.26 -7.65
CA TRP A 2 -4.77 7.22 -6.89
C TRP A 2 -3.91 6.06 -7.40
N GLY A 3 -2.67 6.34 -7.79
CA GLY A 3 -1.74 5.38 -8.37
C GLY A 3 -0.50 5.19 -7.50
N PHE A 4 0.53 4.61 -8.11
CA PHE A 4 1.79 4.31 -7.43
C PHE A 4 2.52 5.57 -6.93
N ASP A 5 2.55 6.64 -7.73
CA ASP A 5 3.26 7.87 -7.35
C ASP A 5 2.61 8.53 -6.13
N GLU A 6 1.28 8.71 -6.13
CA GLU A 6 0.58 9.31 -4.98
C GLU A 6 0.65 8.43 -3.73
N SER A 7 0.60 7.10 -3.90
CA SER A 7 0.71 6.17 -2.77
C SER A 7 2.12 6.14 -2.19
N GLN A 8 3.16 6.32 -3.02
CA GLN A 8 4.54 6.45 -2.57
C GLN A 8 4.74 7.77 -1.79
N ASP A 9 4.23 8.89 -2.31
CA ASP A 9 4.31 10.17 -1.60
C ASP A 9 3.56 10.13 -0.26
N ALA A 10 2.41 9.45 -0.22
CA ALA A 10 1.65 9.23 0.99
C ALA A 10 2.42 8.36 2.00
N HIS A 11 3.05 7.28 1.51
CA HIS A 11 3.92 6.43 2.31
C HIS A 11 5.06 7.21 2.95
N GLN A 12 5.78 8.02 2.16
CA GLN A 12 6.87 8.85 2.67
C GLN A 12 6.42 9.84 3.74
N GLN A 13 5.22 10.43 3.62
CA GLN A 13 4.70 11.35 4.63
C GLN A 13 4.29 10.65 5.92
N VAL A 14 3.74 9.44 5.83
CA VAL A 14 3.22 8.69 6.99
C VAL A 14 4.35 7.95 7.73
N TYR A 15 5.32 7.41 6.98
CA TYR A 15 6.43 6.59 7.47
C TYR A 15 7.79 7.31 7.55
N GLY A 16 7.98 8.42 6.83
CA GLY A 16 9.25 9.15 6.80
C GLY A 16 9.59 9.88 8.10
N GLN A 17 10.89 10.03 8.36
CA GLN A 17 11.45 10.63 9.58
C GLN A 17 11.15 12.14 9.73
N GLY A 18 10.62 12.79 8.69
CA GLY A 18 10.35 14.24 8.62
C GLY A 18 8.89 14.67 8.80
N GLY A 19 7.97 13.76 9.11
CA GLY A 19 6.57 14.11 9.43
C GLY A 19 6.39 14.81 10.78
N GLY A 20 7.48 15.11 11.50
CA GLY A 20 7.47 15.69 12.85
C GLY A 20 8.43 16.84 13.11
N ASP A 21 9.25 17.29 12.16
CA ASP A 21 10.26 18.35 12.41
C ASP A 21 10.29 19.45 11.33
N GLY A 22 9.12 19.71 10.74
CA GLY A 22 8.87 20.80 9.81
C GLY A 22 7.64 21.62 10.21
N GLY A 23 7.59 22.12 11.44
CA GLY A 23 6.70 23.22 11.81
C GLY A 23 5.20 22.90 11.90
N PHE A 24 4.82 21.68 12.28
CA PHE A 24 3.50 21.43 12.84
C PHE A 24 3.67 20.77 14.20
N ASP A 25 3.22 21.47 15.24
CA ASP A 25 2.98 20.91 16.57
C ASP A 25 2.36 19.51 16.47
N ASN A 26 2.62 18.65 17.45
CA ASN A 26 2.12 17.27 17.64
C ASN A 26 0.57 17.10 17.59
N GLN A 27 -0.08 17.62 16.55
CA GLN A 27 -1.52 17.84 16.39
C GLN A 27 -1.99 17.78 14.92
N ALA A 28 -1.10 17.68 13.93
CA ALA A 28 -1.51 17.48 12.54
C ALA A 28 -2.03 16.04 12.35
N LYS A 29 -3.34 15.83 12.54
CA LYS A 29 -4.01 14.58 12.19
C LYS A 29 -3.78 14.27 10.71
N PHE A 30 -3.23 13.09 10.42
CA PHE A 30 -3.14 12.61 9.04
C PHE A 30 -4.55 12.36 8.50
N SER A 31 -4.83 12.75 7.25
CA SER A 31 -6.11 12.47 6.62
C SER A 31 -6.28 10.96 6.36
N HIS A 32 -7.53 10.49 6.31
CA HIS A 32 -7.81 9.08 5.97
C HIS A 32 -7.35 8.71 4.56
N GLU A 33 -7.32 9.68 3.64
CA GLU A 33 -6.70 9.48 2.34
C GLU A 33 -5.21 9.21 2.50
N LEU A 34 -4.46 10.09 3.17
CA LEU A 34 -3.01 9.94 3.31
C LEU A 34 -2.61 8.62 3.99
N ILE A 35 -3.34 8.24 5.06
CA ILE A 35 -3.14 6.94 5.72
C ILE A 35 -3.49 5.78 4.78
N ALA A 36 -4.58 5.88 4.03
CA ALA A 36 -4.94 4.86 3.06
C ALA A 36 -3.87 4.66 1.98
N GLY A 37 -3.12 5.70 1.62
CA GLY A 37 -2.11 5.65 0.57
C GLY A 37 -0.84 5.02 1.06
N GLY A 38 -0.38 5.48 2.23
CA GLY A 38 0.74 4.86 2.91
C GLY A 38 0.49 3.39 3.21
N ALA A 39 -0.71 3.03 3.69
CA ALA A 39 -1.09 1.64 3.94
C ALA A 39 -1.16 0.81 2.66
N ALA A 40 -1.74 1.34 1.58
CA ALA A 40 -1.84 0.63 0.30
C ALA A 40 -0.44 0.36 -0.29
N PHE A 41 0.45 1.35 -0.24
CA PHE A 41 1.82 1.22 -0.72
C PHE A 41 2.63 0.22 0.10
N GLU A 42 2.67 0.39 1.43
CA GLU A 42 3.40 -0.50 2.34
C GLU A 42 2.84 -1.92 2.26
N GLY A 43 1.51 -2.07 2.28
CA GLY A 43 0.87 -3.38 2.21
C GLY A 43 1.15 -4.10 0.89
N PHE A 44 1.22 -3.38 -0.23
CA PHE A 44 1.59 -3.98 -1.51
C PHE A 44 3.08 -4.33 -1.56
N LYS A 45 3.96 -3.50 -1.02
CA LYS A 45 5.38 -3.84 -0.88
C LYS A 45 5.59 -5.12 -0.05
N LEU A 46 4.92 -5.24 1.10
CA LEU A 46 4.95 -6.44 1.94
C LEU A 46 4.39 -7.69 1.23
N PHE A 47 3.32 -7.53 0.46
CA PHE A 47 2.78 -8.60 -0.40
C PHE A 47 3.83 -9.07 -1.41
N GLU A 48 4.46 -8.14 -2.13
CA GLU A 48 5.50 -8.45 -3.13
C GLU A 48 6.67 -9.21 -2.49
N ASP A 49 7.19 -8.71 -1.38
CA ASP A 49 8.32 -9.33 -0.67
C ASP A 49 7.99 -10.76 -0.23
N LYS A 50 6.80 -10.95 0.35
CA LYS A 50 6.35 -12.27 0.81
C LYS A 50 6.15 -13.25 -0.34
N GLN A 51 5.42 -12.84 -1.39
CA GLN A 51 5.08 -13.72 -2.50
C GLN A 51 6.30 -14.04 -3.37
N ARG A 52 7.23 -13.09 -3.56
CA ARG A 52 8.49 -13.34 -4.27
C ARG A 52 9.43 -14.25 -3.50
N LYS A 53 9.48 -14.11 -2.18
CA LYS A 53 10.22 -15.05 -1.32
C LYS A 53 9.66 -16.47 -1.38
N GLU A 54 8.34 -16.62 -1.47
CA GLU A 54 7.72 -17.93 -1.65
C GLU A 54 7.90 -18.48 -3.07
N GLY A 55 7.94 -17.61 -4.09
CA GLY A 55 8.26 -17.97 -5.47
C GLY A 55 7.16 -18.75 -6.19
N LYS A 56 5.93 -18.80 -5.65
CA LYS A 56 4.83 -19.58 -6.22
C LYS A 56 3.83 -18.69 -6.96
N PRO A 57 3.38 -19.11 -8.16
CA PRO A 57 2.27 -18.45 -8.83
C PRO A 57 0.96 -18.64 -8.07
N VAL A 58 0.10 -17.63 -8.07
CA VAL A 58 -1.24 -17.65 -7.45
C VAL A 58 -2.25 -16.92 -8.33
N SER A 59 -3.54 -17.24 -8.18
CA SER A 59 -4.59 -16.55 -8.93
C SER A 59 -4.71 -15.07 -8.53
N HIS A 60 -5.15 -14.22 -9.46
CA HIS A 60 -5.40 -12.79 -9.15
C HIS A 60 -6.41 -12.62 -8.00
N ALA A 61 -7.43 -13.48 -7.92
CA ALA A 61 -8.41 -13.44 -6.85
C ALA A 61 -7.75 -13.67 -5.48
N PHE A 62 -6.91 -14.70 -5.37
CA PHE A 62 -6.18 -14.99 -4.14
C PHE A 62 -5.16 -13.89 -3.80
N ALA A 63 -4.44 -13.40 -4.80
CA ALA A 63 -3.47 -12.32 -4.64
C ALA A 63 -4.13 -11.05 -4.06
N LYS A 64 -5.28 -10.63 -4.64
CA LYS A 64 -6.02 -9.45 -4.16
C LYS A 64 -6.59 -9.64 -2.77
N GLU A 65 -7.11 -10.83 -2.44
CA GLU A 65 -7.61 -11.12 -1.11
C GLU A 65 -6.49 -11.05 -0.05
N LEU A 66 -5.35 -11.68 -0.34
CA LEU A 66 -4.18 -11.62 0.53
C LEU A 66 -3.67 -10.18 0.68
N LEU A 67 -3.56 -9.44 -0.43
CA LEU A 67 -3.16 -8.04 -0.44
C LEU A 67 -4.11 -7.18 0.41
N ALA A 68 -5.42 -7.34 0.24
CA ALA A 68 -6.43 -6.62 1.03
C ALA A 68 -6.29 -6.91 2.54
N GLY A 69 -6.01 -8.15 2.93
CA GLY A 69 -5.75 -8.51 4.32
C GLY A 69 -4.52 -7.82 4.91
N ILE A 70 -3.41 -7.78 4.16
CA ILE A 70 -2.19 -7.09 4.58
C ILE A 70 -2.44 -5.59 4.71
N VAL A 71 -3.06 -4.97 3.71
CA VAL A 71 -3.37 -3.55 3.69
C VAL A 71 -4.29 -3.15 4.84
N GLY A 72 -5.30 -3.96 5.16
CA GLY A 72 -6.17 -3.70 6.32
C GLY A 72 -5.38 -3.66 7.64
N GLY A 73 -4.46 -4.60 7.84
CA GLY A 73 -3.58 -4.59 9.01
C GLY A 73 -2.68 -3.36 9.09
N GLU A 74 -2.15 -2.89 7.97
CA GLU A 74 -1.36 -1.65 7.94
C GLU A 74 -2.22 -0.40 8.22
N VAL A 75 -3.48 -0.36 7.75
CA VAL A 75 -4.42 0.71 8.15
C VAL A 75 -4.66 0.70 9.65
N ASP A 76 -4.90 -0.47 10.26
CA ASP A 76 -5.11 -0.58 11.71
C ASP A 76 -3.93 -0.02 12.50
N LYS A 77 -2.71 -0.46 12.16
CA LYS A 77 -1.46 0.01 12.76
C LYS A 77 -1.28 1.52 12.62
N LEU A 78 -1.55 2.08 11.44
CA LEU A 78 -1.44 3.51 11.20
C LEU A 78 -2.52 4.31 11.94
N ALA A 79 -3.76 3.81 11.99
CA ALA A 79 -4.84 4.44 12.75
C ALA A 79 -4.51 4.53 14.25
N GLU A 80 -3.96 3.45 14.82
CA GLU A 80 -3.53 3.38 16.21
C GLU A 80 -2.38 4.35 16.52
N THR A 81 -1.38 4.43 15.64
CA THR A 81 -0.18 5.23 15.87
C THR A 81 -0.33 6.71 15.52
N LYS A 82 -1.26 7.03 14.61
CA LYS A 82 -1.48 8.39 14.09
C LYS A 82 -2.76 9.06 14.62
N GLY A 83 -3.54 8.37 15.45
CA GLY A 83 -4.67 8.95 16.20
C GLY A 83 -5.90 9.24 15.34
N MET A 84 -6.38 8.24 14.61
CA MET A 84 -7.63 8.30 13.84
C MET A 84 -8.85 7.93 14.68
N ASP A 85 -10.00 8.53 14.39
CA ASP A 85 -11.27 8.03 14.92
C ASP A 85 -11.80 6.85 14.07
N GLU A 86 -12.80 6.13 14.60
CA GLU A 86 -13.30 4.91 13.96
C GLU A 86 -13.91 5.18 12.58
N TRP A 87 -14.53 6.34 12.39
CA TRP A 87 -15.15 6.70 11.12
C TRP A 87 -14.10 6.99 10.04
N ASP A 88 -13.05 7.72 10.37
CA ASP A 88 -11.91 7.95 9.48
C ASP A 88 -11.13 6.67 9.22
N LYS A 89 -11.03 5.78 10.22
CA LYS A 89 -10.42 4.46 10.08
C LYS A 89 -11.18 3.58 9.07
N GLU A 90 -12.51 3.49 9.15
CA GLU A 90 -13.33 2.74 8.19
C GLU A 90 -13.17 3.27 6.76
N LYS A 91 -13.12 4.59 6.60
CA LYS A 91 -12.84 5.22 5.30
C LYS A 91 -11.45 4.88 4.79
N ALA A 92 -10.44 4.94 5.66
CA ALA A 92 -9.08 4.59 5.32
C ALA A 92 -8.98 3.13 4.86
N HIS A 93 -9.65 2.20 5.55
CA HIS A 93 -9.72 0.78 5.17
C HIS A 93 -10.24 0.59 3.75
N ARG A 94 -11.43 1.15 3.45
CA ARG A 94 -12.04 1.03 2.12
C ARG A 94 -11.13 1.61 1.05
N LYS A 95 -10.61 2.81 1.31
CA LYS A 95 -9.78 3.53 0.34
C LYS A 95 -8.46 2.81 0.09
N ALA A 96 -7.80 2.34 1.14
CA ALA A 96 -6.51 1.65 1.03
C ALA A 96 -6.65 0.37 0.21
N LYS A 97 -7.70 -0.42 0.47
CA LYS A 97 -8.01 -1.61 -0.32
C LYS A 97 -8.24 -1.27 -1.80
N GLU A 98 -9.08 -0.28 -2.09
CA GLU A 98 -9.32 0.17 -3.47
C GLU A 98 -8.02 0.59 -4.17
N ASN A 99 -7.16 1.36 -3.50
CA ASN A 99 -5.90 1.81 -4.06
C ASN A 99 -4.95 0.64 -4.34
N ALA A 100 -4.83 -0.31 -3.41
CA ALA A 100 -3.98 -1.47 -3.56
C ALA A 100 -4.47 -2.39 -4.69
N GLU A 101 -5.78 -2.64 -4.79
CA GLU A 101 -6.37 -3.40 -5.89
C GLU A 101 -6.15 -2.71 -7.25
N ASN A 102 -6.31 -1.39 -7.32
CA ASN A 102 -6.06 -0.62 -8.54
C ASN A 102 -4.59 -0.68 -8.96
N MET A 103 -3.65 -0.52 -8.03
CA MET A 103 -2.21 -0.65 -8.31
C MET A 103 -1.85 -2.07 -8.77
N TYR A 104 -2.45 -3.09 -8.15
CA TYR A 104 -2.25 -4.48 -8.55
C TYR A 104 -2.76 -4.73 -9.97
N ASP A 105 -3.98 -4.27 -10.29
CA ASP A 105 -4.56 -4.41 -11.63
C ASP A 105 -3.79 -3.65 -12.68
N GLN A 106 -3.36 -2.43 -12.37
CA GLN A 106 -2.50 -1.65 -13.26
C GLN A 106 -1.25 -2.45 -13.64
N HIS A 107 -0.50 -2.93 -12.65
CA HIS A 107 0.80 -3.57 -12.91
C HIS A 107 0.68 -4.98 -13.51
N TYR A 108 -0.14 -5.86 -12.92
CA TYR A 108 -0.19 -7.26 -13.33
C TYR A 108 -1.21 -7.56 -14.41
N VAL A 109 -2.38 -6.91 -14.38
CA VAL A 109 -3.46 -7.21 -15.34
C VAL A 109 -3.32 -6.35 -16.59
N ASN A 110 -3.23 -5.03 -16.44
CA ASN A 110 -3.30 -4.11 -17.55
C ASN A 110 -1.95 -3.96 -18.28
N ASP A 111 -0.87 -3.74 -17.54
CA ASP A 111 0.45 -3.49 -18.14
C ASP A 111 1.14 -4.77 -18.62
N GLN A 112 0.90 -5.89 -17.95
CA GLN A 112 1.56 -7.17 -18.23
C GLN A 112 0.68 -8.19 -18.93
N GLY A 113 -0.65 -8.02 -18.89
CA GLY A 113 -1.58 -9.02 -19.41
C GLY A 113 -1.41 -10.38 -18.76
N ALA A 114 -1.07 -10.42 -17.46
CA ALA A 114 -0.81 -11.67 -16.76
C ALA A 114 -2.10 -12.46 -16.56
N ASP A 115 -2.04 -13.78 -16.76
CA ASP A 115 -3.15 -14.68 -16.45
C ASP A 115 -3.29 -14.93 -14.94
N ASN A 116 -2.17 -14.88 -14.22
CA ASN A 116 -2.03 -15.07 -12.78
C ASN A 116 -0.88 -14.22 -12.25
N TYR A 117 -0.83 -14.02 -10.94
CA TYR A 117 0.41 -13.55 -10.32
C TYR A 117 1.47 -14.64 -10.44
N ASP A 118 2.61 -14.32 -11.07
CA ASP A 118 3.80 -15.20 -11.09
C ASP A 118 5.07 -14.37 -10.83
N PRO A 119 5.69 -14.52 -9.65
CA PRO A 119 6.87 -13.74 -9.28
C PRO A 119 8.13 -14.13 -10.09
N ASN A 120 8.13 -15.28 -10.77
CA ASN A 120 9.24 -15.74 -11.59
C ASN A 120 9.14 -15.25 -13.04
N GLN A 121 7.92 -14.91 -13.50
CA GLN A 121 7.68 -14.39 -14.84
C GLN A 121 7.67 -12.86 -14.89
N TYR A 122 7.16 -12.23 -13.83
CA TYR A 122 6.92 -10.79 -13.79
C TYR A 122 7.68 -10.11 -12.65
N GLY A 123 8.36 -9.00 -12.95
CA GLY A 123 9.08 -8.19 -11.96
C GLY A 123 8.15 -7.36 -11.06
N PRO A 124 8.63 -6.90 -9.89
CA PRO A 124 7.82 -6.07 -9.01
C PRO A 124 7.58 -4.68 -9.63
N PRO A 125 6.56 -3.94 -9.19
CA PRO A 125 6.42 -2.53 -9.53
C PRO A 125 7.72 -1.77 -9.29
N ARG A 126 8.10 -0.89 -10.22
CA ARG A 126 9.38 -0.16 -10.17
C ARG A 126 9.48 0.74 -8.94
N HIS A 127 8.34 1.22 -8.44
CA HIS A 127 8.24 2.08 -7.27
C HIS A 127 8.78 1.44 -6.00
N PHE A 128 8.74 0.11 -5.89
CA PHE A 128 9.26 -0.60 -4.72
C PHE A 128 10.79 -0.80 -4.73
N GLN A 129 11.44 -0.57 -5.87
CA GLN A 129 12.89 -0.75 -6.04
C GLN A 129 13.69 0.51 -5.70
N ARG A 130 13.04 1.64 -5.42
CA ARG A 130 13.69 2.95 -5.22
C ARG A 130 14.13 3.23 -3.77
N ASP A 131 13.76 2.38 -2.81
CA ASP A 131 13.98 2.67 -1.38
C ASP A 131 15.32 2.14 -0.82
N ASP A 132 16.22 1.62 -1.66
CA ASP A 132 17.52 1.04 -1.25
C ASP A 132 18.70 2.05 -1.36
N TYR A 133 18.53 3.30 -0.90
CA TYR A 133 19.63 4.29 -0.82
C TYR A 133 19.78 4.92 0.56
#